data_AF-A0A7S2V1C2-F1
#
_entry.id   AF-A0A7S2V1C2-F1
#
_cell.length_a   1.000
_cell.length_b   1.000
_cell.length_c   1.000
_cell.angle_alpha   90.00
_cell.angle_beta   90.00
_cell.angle_gamma   90.00
#
_symmetry.space_group_name_H-M   'P 1'
#
loop_
_entity.id
_entity.type
_entity.pdbx_description
1 polymer ?
#
loop_
_entity_poly.entity_id
_entity_poly.type
_entity_poly.pdbx_seq_one_letter_code
_entity_poly.pdbx_strand_id
1 'polypeptide(L)'
;KQDGMVNLHDRGDHCLAPGCNRSAKFGPPGGKSRSYCAQHKQAGMLHVEGCQAEGCSTRACYGLPGKKKTSCAKHKQDGMVPYRPPSYLNRKRDGNLQAARQDYEEEMQAA
;
A
#
# COMPACT_ATOMS: atom_id res chain seq x y z
N LYS A 1 -26.44 -16.17 14.74
CA LYS A 1 -25.54 -15.42 13.84
C LYS A 1 -24.22 -15.31 14.58
N GLN A 2 -23.21 -16.08 14.19
CA GLN A 2 -21.94 -16.16 14.93
C GLN A 2 -21.07 -14.97 14.48
N ASP A 3 -21.02 -13.95 15.32
CA ASP A 3 -20.26 -12.72 15.08
C ASP A 3 -19.02 -12.79 15.97
N GLY A 4 -17.84 -13.09 15.42
CA GLY A 4 -16.64 -13.19 16.26
C GLY A 4 -15.43 -13.97 15.74
N MET A 5 -15.37 -14.37 14.47
CA MET A 5 -14.08 -14.77 13.88
C MET A 5 -13.46 -13.57 13.19
N VAL A 6 -12.68 -12.78 13.93
CA VAL A 6 -11.76 -11.81 13.32
C VAL A 6 -10.58 -12.60 12.76
N ASN A 7 -10.46 -12.64 11.43
CA ASN A 7 -9.29 -13.20 10.79
C ASN A 7 -8.08 -12.37 11.25
N LEU A 8 -7.07 -12.99 11.84
CA LEU A 8 -5.88 -12.30 12.35
C LEU A 8 -5.08 -11.60 11.23
N HIS A 9 -5.36 -11.93 9.97
CA HIS A 9 -4.88 -11.25 8.76
C HIS A 9 -5.52 -9.87 8.52
N ASP A 10 -6.66 -9.56 9.15
CA ASP A 10 -7.43 -8.32 8.92
C ASP A 10 -7.04 -7.16 9.83
N ARG A 11 -6.03 -7.34 10.69
CA ARG A 11 -5.53 -6.32 11.63
C ARG A 11 -4.89 -5.15 10.87
N GLY A 12 -5.73 -4.27 10.36
CA GLY A 12 -5.37 -3.04 9.69
C GLY A 12 -5.81 -2.97 8.24
N ASP A 13 -6.34 -4.03 7.62
CA ASP A 13 -6.81 -3.94 6.24
C ASP A 13 -8.21 -3.34 6.12
N HIS A 14 -9.01 -3.34 7.18
CA HIS A 14 -10.41 -2.93 7.17
C HIS A 14 -10.63 -1.59 7.88
N CYS A 15 -11.63 -0.86 7.44
CA CYS A 15 -12.03 0.41 8.04
C CYS A 15 -12.51 0.21 9.48
N LEU A 16 -12.00 1.01 10.42
CA LEU A 16 -12.43 0.98 11.83
C LEU A 16 -13.86 1.49 12.07
N ALA A 17 -14.57 1.90 11.01
CA ALA A 17 -15.92 2.41 11.15
C ALA A 17 -16.89 1.22 11.35
N PRO A 18 -17.84 1.32 12.31
CA PRO A 18 -18.74 0.22 12.63
C PRO A 18 -19.55 -0.19 11.40
N GLY A 19 -19.54 -1.49 11.07
CA GLY A 19 -20.25 -2.04 9.91
C GLY A 19 -19.60 -1.76 8.55
N CYS A 20 -18.37 -1.23 8.50
CA CYS A 20 -17.69 -0.95 7.24
C CYS A 20 -16.66 -2.03 6.85
N ASN A 21 -17.00 -2.84 5.84
CA ASN A 21 -16.09 -3.86 5.29
C ASN A 21 -15.16 -3.33 4.19
N ARG A 22 -14.99 -2.00 4.07
CA ARG A 22 -14.09 -1.42 3.06
C ARG A 22 -12.67 -1.41 3.57
N SER A 23 -11.72 -1.52 2.65
CA SER A 23 -10.31 -1.49 3.06
C SER A 23 -9.90 -0.13 3.61
N ALA A 24 -9.21 -0.13 4.75
CA ALA A 24 -8.57 1.06 5.28
C ALA A 24 -7.39 1.45 4.40
N LYS A 25 -7.31 2.73 4.05
CA LYS A 25 -6.25 3.31 3.21
C LYS A 25 -5.70 4.62 3.76
N PHE A 26 -6.43 5.23 4.68
CA PHE A 26 -6.15 6.53 5.27
C PHE A 26 -5.76 6.36 6.74
N GLY A 27 -4.81 7.17 7.18
CA GLY A 27 -4.28 7.15 8.53
C GLY A 27 -3.71 8.50 8.93
N PRO A 28 -3.14 8.60 10.15
CA PRO A 28 -2.51 9.83 10.61
C PRO A 28 -1.28 10.19 9.75
N PRO A 29 -0.98 11.48 9.56
CA PRO A 29 0.20 11.92 8.83
C PRO A 29 1.47 11.38 9.48
N GLY A 30 2.40 10.83 8.68
CA GLY A 30 3.63 10.20 9.17
C GLY A 30 3.45 8.80 9.76
N GLY A 31 2.21 8.30 9.89
CA GLY A 31 1.92 6.95 10.35
C GLY A 31 2.01 5.90 9.25
N LYS A 32 2.44 4.68 9.61
CA LYS A 32 2.35 3.49 8.74
C LYS A 32 1.04 2.72 8.92
N SER A 33 0.20 3.14 9.86
CA SER A 33 -1.07 2.51 10.19
C SER A 33 -2.20 3.10 9.34
N ARG A 34 -2.96 2.21 8.70
CA ARG A 34 -4.22 2.51 8.00
C ARG A 34 -5.37 2.22 8.95
N SER A 35 -6.28 3.17 9.07
CA SER A 35 -7.36 3.16 10.07
C SER A 35 -8.73 3.32 9.42
N TYR A 36 -8.84 4.11 8.36
CA TYR A 36 -10.12 4.45 7.74
C TYR A 36 -10.11 4.31 6.22
N CYS A 37 -11.28 4.07 5.63
CA CYS A 37 -11.49 4.08 4.18
C CYS A 37 -11.73 5.51 3.66
N ALA A 38 -11.82 5.68 2.35
CA ALA A 38 -12.02 7.01 1.73
C ALA A 38 -13.30 7.73 2.17
N GLN A 39 -14.35 6.98 2.54
CA GLN A 39 -15.63 7.53 2.99
C GLN A 39 -15.60 7.93 4.48
N HIS A 40 -14.86 7.20 5.31
CA HIS A 40 -14.80 7.42 6.76
C HIS A 40 -13.50 8.07 7.21
N LYS A 41 -12.68 8.60 6.29
CA LYS A 41 -11.47 9.33 6.64
C LYS A 41 -11.84 10.58 7.45
N GLN A 42 -11.09 10.85 8.50
CA GLN A 42 -11.24 12.07 9.28
C GLN A 42 -10.45 13.23 8.63
N ALA A 43 -10.80 14.46 8.97
CA ALA A 43 -10.04 15.64 8.55
C ALA A 43 -8.59 15.52 9.04
N GLY A 44 -7.62 15.82 8.15
CA GLY A 44 -6.19 15.68 8.44
C GLY A 44 -5.61 14.28 8.19
N MET A 45 -6.43 13.28 7.88
CA MET A 45 -5.91 11.96 7.50
C MET A 45 -5.42 11.94 6.05
N LEU A 46 -4.26 11.33 5.85
CA LEU A 46 -3.65 11.17 4.54
C LEU A 46 -3.67 9.70 4.12
N HIS A 47 -3.54 9.48 2.82
CA HIS A 47 -3.33 8.13 2.31
C HIS A 47 -1.98 7.62 2.85
N VAL A 48 -1.96 6.42 3.45
CA VAL A 48 -0.74 5.88 4.10
C VAL A 48 0.39 5.65 3.10
N GLU A 49 0.06 5.20 1.88
CA GLU A 49 0.97 5.19 0.74
C GLU A 49 0.76 6.43 -0.14
N GLY A 50 0.66 7.59 0.49
CA GLY A 50 0.40 8.88 -0.16
C GLY A 50 1.64 9.49 -0.79
N CYS A 51 1.42 10.51 -1.60
CA CYS A 51 2.49 11.37 -2.09
C CYS A 51 3.14 12.11 -0.92
N GLN A 52 4.46 12.17 -0.91
CA GLN A 52 5.24 12.82 0.14
C GLN A 52 5.32 14.35 -0.01
N ALA A 53 4.69 14.91 -1.05
CA ALA A 53 4.60 16.35 -1.25
C ALA A 53 3.67 16.99 -0.20
N GLU A 54 4.07 18.15 0.32
CA GLU A 54 3.29 18.87 1.33
C GLU A 54 1.87 19.18 0.85
N GLY A 55 0.87 18.89 1.69
CA GLY A 55 -0.54 19.07 1.36
C GLY A 55 -1.11 18.08 0.34
N CYS A 56 -0.33 17.11 -0.15
CA CYS A 56 -0.82 16.14 -1.12
C CYS A 56 -1.48 14.93 -0.44
N SER A 57 -2.80 14.81 -0.61
CA SER A 57 -3.57 13.63 -0.14
C SER A 57 -3.75 12.54 -1.21
N THR A 58 -3.07 12.69 -2.35
CA THR A 58 -3.16 11.74 -3.46
C THR A 58 -2.26 10.52 -3.22
N ARG A 59 -2.70 9.34 -3.64
CA ARG A 59 -1.89 8.11 -3.60
C ARG A 59 -0.60 8.27 -4.41
N ALA A 60 0.52 7.78 -3.88
CA ALA A 60 1.77 7.69 -4.63
C ALA A 60 1.72 6.51 -5.61
N CYS A 61 2.14 6.79 -6.85
CA CYS A 61 2.21 5.82 -7.95
C CYS A 61 3.60 5.80 -8.63
N TYR A 62 4.44 6.80 -8.35
CA TYR A 62 5.78 6.95 -8.92
C TYR A 62 6.82 6.91 -7.81
N GLY A 63 8.00 6.40 -8.13
CA GLY A 63 9.14 6.34 -7.22
C GLY A 63 10.43 6.14 -8.00
N LEU A 64 11.56 6.14 -7.29
CA LEU A 64 12.83 5.78 -7.88
C LEU A 64 12.86 4.29 -8.23
N PRO A 65 13.58 3.88 -9.30
CA PRO A 65 13.72 2.48 -9.67
C PRO A 65 14.24 1.65 -8.48
N GLY A 66 13.61 0.51 -8.22
CA GLY A 66 13.92 -0.36 -7.08
C GLY A 66 13.49 0.17 -5.70
N LYS A 67 12.93 1.38 -5.60
CA LYS A 67 12.46 1.97 -4.34
C LYS A 67 10.94 1.98 -4.23
N LYS A 68 10.46 2.29 -3.02
CA LYS A 68 9.02 2.48 -2.77
C LYS A 68 8.52 3.73 -3.50
N LYS A 69 7.25 3.70 -3.88
CA LYS A 69 6.53 4.85 -4.43
C LYS A 69 6.40 5.96 -3.40
N THR A 70 6.75 7.18 -3.78
CA THR A 70 6.73 8.38 -2.91
C THR A 70 6.01 9.55 -3.56
N SER A 71 5.77 9.51 -4.87
CA SER A 71 5.19 10.62 -5.62
C SER A 71 3.93 10.23 -6.39
N CYS A 72 2.98 11.15 -6.54
CA CYS A 72 1.83 10.99 -7.43
C CYS A 72 2.18 11.46 -8.86
N ALA A 73 1.27 11.26 -9.81
CA ALA A 73 1.48 11.68 -11.20
C ALA A 73 1.77 13.19 -11.37
N LYS A 74 1.24 14.02 -10.46
CA LYS A 74 1.45 15.48 -10.46
C LYS A 74 2.79 15.91 -9.87
N HIS A 75 3.34 15.13 -8.95
CA HIS A 75 4.58 15.42 -8.22
C HIS A 75 5.71 14.46 -8.58
N LYS A 76 5.64 13.82 -9.76
CA LYS A 76 6.73 13.00 -10.26
C LYS A 76 7.92 13.92 -10.57
N GLN A 77 9.11 13.52 -10.12
CA GLN A 77 10.36 14.19 -10.45
C GLN A 77 11.03 13.48 -11.64
N ASP A 78 12.00 14.15 -12.26
CA ASP A 78 12.79 13.55 -13.33
C ASP A 78 13.55 12.31 -12.84
N GLY A 79 13.53 11.24 -13.63
CA GLY A 79 14.05 9.92 -13.22
C GLY A 79 13.12 9.05 -12.36
N MET A 80 11.92 9.53 -11.98
CA MET A 80 10.93 8.68 -11.31
C MET A 80 10.15 7.82 -12.31
N VAL A 81 10.08 6.52 -12.03
CA VAL A 81 9.36 5.53 -12.83
C VAL A 81 8.03 5.15 -12.16
N PRO A 82 7.02 4.72 -12.93
CA PRO A 82 5.81 4.13 -12.35
C PRO A 82 6.18 2.89 -11.52
N TYR A 83 5.64 2.81 -10.31
CA TYR A 83 5.89 1.68 -9.42
C TYR A 83 5.29 0.41 -10.00
N ARG A 84 6.16 -0.55 -10.31
CA ARG A 84 5.78 -1.91 -10.66
C ARG A 84 6.20 -2.81 -9.51
N PRO A 85 5.26 -3.56 -8.90
CA PRO A 85 5.65 -4.54 -7.91
C PRO A 85 6.54 -5.59 -8.58
N PRO A 86 7.61 -6.03 -7.91
CA PRO A 86 8.41 -7.17 -8.34
C PRO A 86 7.56 -8.39 -8.68
N SER A 87 8.02 -9.20 -9.64
CA SER A 87 7.23 -10.35 -10.13
C SER A 87 6.91 -11.34 -9.01
N TYR A 88 7.83 -11.51 -8.05
CA TYR A 88 7.61 -12.39 -6.91
C TYR A 88 6.40 -12.02 -6.05
N LEU A 89 6.07 -10.74 -5.92
CA LEU A 89 4.89 -10.31 -5.14
C LEU A 89 3.59 -10.72 -5.81
N ASN A 90 3.54 -10.67 -7.14
CA ASN A 90 2.38 -11.15 -7.91
C ASN A 90 2.24 -12.67 -7.75
N ARG A 91 3.35 -13.41 -7.88
CA ARG A 91 3.37 -14.87 -7.67
C ARG A 91 2.92 -15.29 -6.27
N LYS A 92 3.31 -14.54 -5.21
CA LYS A 92 2.80 -14.78 -3.84
C LYS A 92 1.29 -14.60 -3.75
N ARG A 93 0.73 -13.57 -4.38
CA ARG A 93 -0.72 -13.33 -4.40
C ARG A 93 -1.48 -14.45 -5.12
N ASP A 94 -0.89 -15.00 -6.18
CA ASP A 94 -1.46 -16.11 -6.95
C ASP A 94 -1.21 -17.48 -6.27
N GLY A 95 -0.56 -17.51 -5.11
CA GLY A 95 -0.29 -18.73 -4.34
C GLY A 95 0.96 -19.52 -4.78
N ASN A 96 1.68 -19.04 -5.81
CA ASN A 96 2.89 -19.71 -6.31
C ASN A 96 4.15 -19.25 -5.54
N LEU A 97 4.29 -19.74 -4.31
CA LEU A 97 5.36 -19.36 -3.39
C LEU A 97 6.76 -19.76 -3.87
N GLN A 98 6.88 -20.87 -4.61
CA GLN A 98 8.18 -21.37 -5.07
C GLN A 98 8.74 -20.54 -6.22
N ALA A 99 7.91 -20.20 -7.22
CA ALA A 99 8.31 -19.25 -8.27
C ALA A 99 8.59 -17.86 -7.69
N ALA A 100 7.80 -17.41 -6.69
CA ALA A 100 8.09 -16.15 -6.02
C ALA A 100 9.47 -16.13 -5.36
N ARG A 101 9.90 -17.25 -4.77
CA ARG A 101 11.22 -17.32 -4.15
C ARG A 101 12.35 -17.23 -5.17
N GLN A 102 12.20 -17.91 -6.31
CA GLN A 102 13.15 -17.88 -7.41
C GLN A 102 13.28 -16.47 -7.99
N ASP A 103 12.15 -15.87 -8.35
CA ASP A 103 12.10 -14.49 -8.87
C ASP A 103 12.81 -13.50 -7.92
N TYR A 104 12.59 -13.62 -6.60
CA TYR A 104 13.26 -12.76 -5.62
C TYR A 104 14.79 -12.98 -5.59
N GLU A 105 15.23 -14.24 -5.60
CA GLU A 105 16.66 -14.58 -5.58
C GLU A 105 17.37 -14.07 -6.85
N GLU A 106 16.74 -14.20 -8.03
CA GLU A 106 17.27 -13.69 -9.30
C GLU A 106 17.32 -12.16 -9.35
N GLU A 107 16.27 -11.47 -8.89
CA GLU A 107 16.24 -10.00 -8.81
C GLU A 107 17.30 -9.45 -7.85
N MET A 108 17.60 -10.14 -6.74
CA MET A 108 18.66 -9.72 -5.80
C MET A 108 20.07 -9.97 -6.34
N GLN A 109 20.26 -10.92 -7.24
CA GLN A 109 21.55 -11.19 -7.90
C GLN A 109 21.83 -10.22 -9.06
N ALA A 110 20.80 -9.60 -9.62
CA ALA A 110 20.90 -8.66 -10.74
C ALA A 110 21.09 -7.18 -10.33
N ALA A 111 21.10 -6.87 -9.03
CA ALA A 111 21.20 -5.53 -8.46
C ALA A 111 22.59 -5.26 -7.86
#